data_AF-A0A7S2EK82-F1
#
_entry.id   AF-A0A7S2EK82-F1
#
_cell.length_a   1.000
_cell.length_b   1.000
_cell.length_c   1.000
_cell.angle_alpha   90.00
_cell.angle_beta   90.00
_cell.angle_gamma   90.00
#
_symmetry.space_group_name_H-M   'P 1'
#
loop_
_entity.id
_entity.type
_entity.pdbx_description
1 polymer ?
#
loop_
_entity_poly.entity_id
_entity_poly.type
_entity_poly.pdbx_seq_one_letter_code
_entity_poly.pdbx_strand_id
1 'polypeptide(L)'
;MSADLREVKSTWYGRTVIHNCAAMTYDQADRILQGKSPDDPRQSPPPPLTAGGPVDATLVPSLRKDLGILTRLARKLRNDREAIGGAVDLSSGDRGSELKFTLDDNGNPTRVVPKTEREIHRTVAELMILANGCVATRIHGAFPDVSLLRVHGAVDGDRFEDLEAALKSGGLRFDGRDNRSLARSLRDARG
;
A
#
# COMPACT_ATOMS: atom_id res chain seq x y z
N MET A 1 21.84 3.89 3.13
CA MET A 1 20.82 4.94 3.37
C MET A 1 21.42 6.07 4.19
N SER A 2 20.96 7.31 4.02
CA SER A 2 21.29 8.43 4.91
C SER A 2 20.65 8.22 6.30
N ALA A 3 21.16 8.90 7.33
CA ALA A 3 20.66 8.79 8.71
C ALA A 3 19.18 9.19 8.87
N ASP A 4 18.62 9.88 7.87
CA ASP A 4 17.25 10.38 7.82
C ASP A 4 16.34 9.62 6.82
N LEU A 5 16.85 8.56 6.16
CA LEU A 5 16.15 7.77 5.14
C LEU A 5 15.61 8.61 3.95
N ARG A 6 16.15 9.79 3.67
CA ARG A 6 15.65 10.71 2.62
C ARG A 6 16.05 10.33 1.20
N GLU A 7 17.19 9.68 1.02
CA GLU A 7 17.77 9.53 -0.30
C GLU A 7 18.29 8.11 -0.55
N VAL A 8 17.90 7.56 -1.71
CA VAL A 8 18.44 6.31 -2.22
C VAL A 8 19.84 6.61 -2.74
N LYS A 9 20.86 6.28 -1.94
CA LYS A 9 22.26 6.53 -2.28
C LYS A 9 22.76 5.71 -3.46
N SER A 10 22.28 4.48 -3.60
CA SER A 10 22.65 3.57 -4.67
C SER A 10 21.58 2.51 -4.86
N THR A 11 21.47 1.98 -6.08
CA THR A 11 20.55 0.90 -6.45
C THR A 11 21.34 -0.20 -7.14
N TRP A 12 21.09 -1.45 -6.77
CA TRP A 12 21.66 -2.64 -7.42
C TRP A 12 20.54 -3.50 -8.00
N TYR A 13 20.78 -4.08 -9.17
CA TYR A 13 19.84 -4.95 -9.88
C TYR A 13 20.57 -6.22 -10.30
N GLY A 14 19.97 -7.38 -10.01
CA GLY A 14 20.53 -8.66 -10.43
C GLY A 14 19.64 -9.83 -10.03
N ARG A 15 19.92 -11.00 -10.58
CA ARG A 15 19.25 -12.24 -10.21
C ARG A 15 19.78 -12.74 -8.88
N THR A 16 18.89 -13.23 -8.02
CA THR A 16 19.23 -13.72 -6.67
C THR A 16 18.55 -15.07 -6.40
N VAL A 17 19.06 -15.77 -5.39
CA VAL A 17 18.39 -16.92 -4.78
C VAL A 17 18.04 -16.51 -3.35
N ILE A 18 16.78 -16.70 -2.95
CA ILE A 18 16.28 -16.36 -1.62
C ILE A 18 15.68 -17.59 -0.95
N HIS A 19 15.82 -17.68 0.37
CA HIS A 19 15.14 -18.68 1.19
C HIS A 19 14.20 -17.94 2.14
N ASN A 20 12.89 -18.02 1.89
CA ASN A 20 11.88 -17.36 2.71
C ASN A 20 11.83 -18.03 4.10
N CYS A 21 12.13 -17.26 5.16
CA CYS A 21 12.10 -17.75 6.53
C CYS A 21 10.70 -17.75 7.17
N ALA A 22 9.75 -16.95 6.65
CA ALA A 22 8.40 -16.86 7.20
C ALA A 22 7.37 -16.34 6.15
N ALA A 23 6.39 -17.16 5.82
CA ALA A 23 5.25 -16.77 4.97
C ALA A 23 4.06 -16.33 5.83
N MET A 24 3.91 -15.02 6.02
CA MET A 24 2.93 -14.43 6.93
C MET A 24 1.73 -13.80 6.21
N THR A 25 0.55 -13.87 6.84
CA THR A 25 -0.57 -13.02 6.47
C THR A 25 -0.35 -11.57 6.92
N TYR A 26 -1.12 -10.64 6.36
CA TYR A 26 -1.13 -9.25 6.82
C TYR A 26 -1.49 -9.12 8.30
N ASP A 27 -2.38 -9.97 8.84
CA ASP A 27 -2.75 -9.94 10.26
C ASP A 27 -1.60 -10.39 11.16
N GLN A 28 -0.93 -11.50 10.82
CA GLN A 28 0.25 -11.97 11.55
C GLN A 28 1.36 -10.92 11.58
N ALA A 29 1.69 -10.33 10.43
CA ALA A 29 2.72 -9.28 10.34
C ALA A 29 2.35 -8.04 11.18
N ASP A 30 1.08 -7.64 11.16
CA ASP A 30 0.57 -6.49 11.92
C ASP A 30 0.59 -6.76 13.44
N ARG A 31 0.23 -7.98 13.86
CA ARG A 31 0.35 -8.43 15.26
C ARG A 31 1.79 -8.41 15.73
N ILE A 32 2.74 -8.94 14.95
CA ILE A 32 4.17 -8.92 15.27
C ILE A 32 4.65 -7.46 15.44
N LEU A 33 4.29 -6.58 14.51
CA LEU A 33 4.65 -5.16 14.58
C LEU A 33 4.15 -4.50 15.87
N GLN A 34 2.92 -4.82 16.28
CA GLN A 34 2.29 -4.35 17.53
C GLN A 34 2.83 -5.04 18.80
N GLY A 35 3.65 -6.09 18.66
CA GLY A 35 4.18 -6.85 19.80
C GLY A 35 3.24 -7.88 20.39
N LYS A 36 2.25 -8.32 19.62
CA LYS A 36 1.33 -9.39 19.96
C LYS A 36 1.85 -10.72 19.39
N SER A 37 1.30 -11.83 19.88
CA SER A 37 1.50 -13.14 19.27
C SER A 37 1.06 -13.11 17.80
N PRO A 38 1.88 -13.60 16.84
CA PRO A 38 1.49 -13.66 15.43
C PRO A 38 0.26 -14.54 15.23
N ASP A 39 0.25 -15.69 15.89
CA ASP A 39 -0.73 -16.75 15.63
C ASP A 39 -1.95 -16.62 16.53
N ASP A 40 -3.12 -16.87 15.95
CA ASP A 40 -4.39 -16.98 16.66
C ASP A 40 -4.77 -18.47 16.77
N PRO A 41 -4.86 -19.04 17.99
CA PRO A 41 -5.21 -20.45 18.17
C PRO A 41 -6.58 -20.84 17.60
N ARG A 42 -7.45 -19.85 17.32
CA ARG A 42 -8.80 -20.07 16.78
C ARG A 42 -8.82 -20.10 15.26
N GLN A 43 -7.72 -19.77 14.60
CA GLN A 43 -7.67 -19.65 13.14
C GLN A 43 -7.34 -21.01 12.52
N SER A 44 -8.15 -21.41 11.54
CA SER A 44 -7.89 -22.64 10.78
C SER A 44 -6.56 -22.53 10.03
N PRO A 45 -5.81 -23.64 9.91
CA PRO A 45 -4.58 -23.64 9.13
C PRO A 45 -4.88 -23.24 7.67
N PRO A 46 -3.98 -22.49 7.04
CA PRO A 46 -4.20 -22.04 5.67
C PRO A 46 -4.05 -23.22 4.69
N PRO A 47 -4.58 -23.09 3.46
CA PRO A 47 -4.34 -24.07 2.41
C PRO A 47 -2.84 -24.31 2.15
N PRO A 48 -2.44 -25.49 1.64
CA PRO A 48 -1.06 -25.76 1.27
C PRO A 48 -0.49 -24.68 0.33
N LEU A 49 0.80 -24.38 0.49
CA LEU A 49 1.53 -23.38 -0.30
C LEU A 49 0.99 -21.94 -0.20
N THR A 50 0.24 -21.63 0.87
CA THR A 50 -0.21 -20.27 1.16
C THR A 50 0.37 -19.74 2.47
N ALA A 51 0.43 -18.42 2.61
CA ALA A 51 0.87 -17.77 3.84
C ALA A 51 -0.20 -17.91 4.94
N GLY A 52 0.23 -17.87 6.21
CA GLY A 52 -0.70 -17.99 7.35
C GLY A 52 -0.45 -19.17 8.28
N GLY A 53 0.58 -19.98 8.01
CA GLY A 53 0.99 -21.04 8.93
C GLY A 53 1.60 -20.44 10.22
N PRO A 54 1.78 -21.26 11.26
CA PRO A 54 2.42 -20.82 12.50
C PRO A 54 3.78 -20.17 12.23
N VAL A 55 4.04 -19.05 12.90
CA VAL A 55 5.32 -18.34 12.80
C VAL A 55 6.25 -18.87 13.89
N ASP A 56 7.47 -19.25 13.50
CA ASP A 56 8.50 -19.69 14.46
C ASP A 56 8.76 -18.59 15.50
N ALA A 57 8.50 -18.90 16.76
CA ALA A 57 8.64 -17.99 17.88
C ALA A 57 10.07 -17.43 18.02
N THR A 58 11.09 -18.18 17.57
CA THR A 58 12.49 -17.75 17.60
C THR A 58 12.78 -16.61 16.62
N LEU A 59 11.98 -16.49 15.55
CA LEU A 59 12.10 -15.44 14.54
C LEU A 59 11.33 -14.17 14.90
N VAL A 60 10.33 -14.25 15.79
CA VAL A 60 9.45 -13.12 16.11
C VAL A 60 10.22 -11.85 16.54
N PRO A 61 11.26 -11.92 17.39
CA PRO A 61 12.02 -10.73 17.78
C PRO A 61 12.73 -10.04 16.62
N SER A 62 13.35 -10.80 15.71
CA SER A 62 14.04 -10.24 14.53
C SER A 62 13.04 -9.71 13.51
N LEU A 63 11.98 -10.48 13.21
CA LEU A 63 10.90 -10.06 12.32
C LEU A 63 10.26 -8.75 12.79
N ARG A 64 10.01 -8.60 14.10
CA ARG A 64 9.45 -7.37 14.65
C ARG A 64 10.36 -6.16 14.41
N LYS A 65 11.66 -6.33 14.65
CA LYS A 65 12.65 -5.27 14.41
C LYS A 65 12.66 -4.86 12.93
N ASP A 66 12.70 -5.83 12.03
CA ASP A 66 12.79 -5.59 10.59
C ASP A 66 11.50 -4.96 10.04
N LEU A 67 10.33 -5.49 10.42
CA LEU A 67 9.02 -4.89 10.10
C LEU A 67 8.93 -3.45 10.62
N GLY A 68 9.48 -3.17 11.81
CA GLY A 68 9.55 -1.82 12.36
C GLY A 68 10.41 -0.88 11.52
N ILE A 69 11.56 -1.35 11.01
CA ILE A 69 12.41 -0.57 10.11
C ILE A 69 11.68 -0.30 8.78
N LEU A 70 11.11 -1.33 8.17
CA LEU A 70 10.38 -1.23 6.90
C LEU A 70 9.19 -0.29 7.02
N THR A 71 8.43 -0.38 8.11
CA THR A 71 7.27 0.49 8.36
C THR A 71 7.68 1.96 8.53
N ARG A 72 8.76 2.23 9.26
CA ARG A 72 9.28 3.61 9.39
C ARG A 72 9.71 4.18 8.03
N LEU A 73 10.40 3.37 7.23
CA LEU A 73 10.79 3.76 5.87
C LEU A 73 9.55 4.03 5.00
N ALA A 74 8.57 3.14 5.00
CA ALA A 74 7.35 3.28 4.22
C ALA A 74 6.54 4.52 4.60
N ARG A 75 6.36 4.78 5.90
CA ARG A 75 5.71 6.02 6.39
C ARG A 75 6.41 7.26 5.87
N LYS A 76 7.74 7.24 5.85
CA LYS A 76 8.52 8.35 5.32
C LYS A 76 8.32 8.51 3.80
N LEU A 77 8.44 7.43 3.04
CA LEU A 77 8.23 7.44 1.59
C LEU A 77 6.84 7.96 1.23
N ARG A 78 5.82 7.52 1.97
CA ARG A 78 4.45 8.01 1.83
C ARG A 78 4.34 9.51 2.07
N ASN A 79 4.89 10.00 3.18
CA ASN A 79 4.85 11.43 3.50
C ASN A 79 5.53 12.26 2.41
N ASP A 80 6.69 11.82 1.92
CA ASP A 80 7.41 12.51 0.86
C ASP A 80 6.60 12.47 -0.47
N ARG A 81 5.97 11.32 -0.79
CA ARG A 81 5.11 11.13 -1.97
C ARG A 81 3.85 12.00 -1.94
N GLU A 82 3.19 12.13 -0.80
CA GLU A 82 2.01 12.99 -0.62
C GLU A 82 2.38 14.47 -0.60
N ALA A 83 3.38 14.86 0.21
CA ALA A 83 3.74 16.26 0.42
C ALA A 83 4.44 16.89 -0.78
N ILE A 84 5.34 16.14 -1.44
CA ILE A 84 6.16 16.65 -2.55
C ILE A 84 5.51 16.29 -3.89
N GLY A 85 5.15 15.02 -4.06
CA GLY A 85 4.61 14.48 -5.31
C GLY A 85 3.15 14.81 -5.57
N GLY A 86 2.41 15.33 -4.58
CA GLY A 86 0.98 15.63 -4.72
C GLY A 86 0.14 14.38 -5.00
N ALA A 87 0.61 13.21 -4.57
CA ALA A 87 -0.07 11.96 -4.88
C ALA A 87 -1.45 11.93 -4.20
N VAL A 88 -2.48 11.72 -5.01
CA VAL A 88 -3.86 11.62 -4.53
C VAL A 88 -4.14 10.16 -4.20
N ASP A 89 -4.47 9.89 -2.94
CA ASP A 89 -5.03 8.61 -2.54
C ASP A 89 -6.56 8.68 -2.65
N LEU A 90 -7.08 8.23 -3.79
CA LEU A 90 -8.52 8.11 -4.05
C LEU A 90 -9.07 6.74 -3.62
N SER A 91 -8.26 5.90 -2.98
CA SER A 91 -8.83 4.71 -2.36
C SER A 91 -9.91 5.17 -1.38
N SER A 92 -11.03 4.44 -1.33
CA SER A 92 -12.23 4.84 -0.62
C SER A 92 -12.07 4.81 0.91
N GLY A 93 -10.95 5.26 1.47
CA GLY A 93 -10.63 5.27 2.90
C GLY A 93 -10.99 3.97 3.62
N ASP A 94 -11.33 4.10 4.90
CA ASP A 94 -11.82 3.00 5.75
C ASP A 94 -13.26 2.55 5.42
N ARG A 95 -13.85 3.11 4.35
CA ARG A 95 -15.12 2.70 3.75
C ARG A 95 -14.91 2.07 2.36
N GLY A 96 -13.76 1.42 2.20
CA GLY A 96 -13.33 0.65 1.04
C GLY A 96 -14.38 -0.35 0.58
N SER A 97 -14.84 -0.19 -0.66
CA SER A 97 -15.83 -1.01 -1.37
C SER A 97 -15.40 -2.46 -1.64
N GLU A 98 -14.21 -2.87 -1.19
CA GLU A 98 -13.75 -4.24 -1.30
C GLU A 98 -14.30 -5.11 -0.16
N LEU A 99 -15.18 -6.02 -0.52
CA LEU A 99 -15.78 -6.97 0.39
C LEU A 99 -15.01 -8.29 0.37
N LYS A 100 -14.68 -8.81 1.55
CA LYS A 100 -14.18 -10.16 1.73
C LYS A 100 -15.37 -11.07 2.06
N PHE A 101 -15.56 -12.08 1.22
CA PHE A 101 -16.57 -13.12 1.42
C PHE A 101 -15.93 -14.35 2.06
N THR A 102 -16.60 -14.93 3.05
CA THR A 102 -16.36 -16.30 3.50
C THR A 102 -17.39 -17.18 2.83
N LEU A 103 -16.95 -18.25 2.18
CA LEU A 103 -17.82 -19.19 1.49
C LEU A 103 -17.95 -20.47 2.30
N ASP A 104 -19.09 -21.16 2.20
CA ASP A 104 -19.24 -22.56 2.63
C ASP A 104 -18.64 -23.54 1.61
N ASP A 105 -18.70 -24.84 1.90
CA ASP A 105 -18.18 -25.90 1.04
C ASP A 105 -18.87 -25.98 -0.34
N ASN A 106 -20.08 -25.40 -0.46
CA ASN A 106 -20.84 -25.32 -1.71
C ASN A 106 -20.56 -24.02 -2.48
N GLY A 107 -19.69 -23.15 -1.98
CA GLY A 107 -19.36 -21.86 -2.59
C GLY A 107 -20.34 -20.73 -2.27
N ASN A 108 -21.29 -20.92 -1.35
CA ASN A 108 -22.24 -19.89 -0.98
C ASN A 108 -21.64 -18.92 0.06
N PRO A 109 -21.86 -17.61 -0.06
CA PRO A 109 -21.34 -16.63 0.90
C PRO A 109 -22.06 -16.73 2.25
N THR A 110 -21.32 -17.09 3.29
CA THR A 110 -21.80 -17.19 4.69
C THR A 110 -21.51 -15.93 5.49
N ARG A 111 -20.50 -15.16 5.09
CA ARG A 111 -20.13 -13.92 5.77
C ARG A 111 -19.54 -12.91 4.78
N VAL A 112 -19.87 -11.64 4.99
CA VAL A 112 -19.32 -10.50 4.25
C VAL A 112 -18.66 -9.56 5.24
N VAL A 113 -17.42 -9.17 4.97
CA VAL A 113 -16.66 -8.24 5.82
C VAL A 113 -15.99 -7.20 4.95
N PRO A 114 -16.11 -5.90 5.27
CA PRO A 114 -15.30 -4.90 4.60
C PRO A 114 -13.82 -5.16 4.87
N LYS A 115 -13.00 -5.03 3.83
CA LYS A 115 -11.55 -5.17 3.98
C LYS A 115 -10.99 -3.93 4.68
N THR A 116 -10.55 -4.12 5.93
CA THR A 116 -9.89 -3.05 6.69
C THR A 116 -8.43 -2.92 6.25
N GLU A 117 -8.06 -1.72 5.85
CA GLU A 117 -6.66 -1.40 5.58
C GLU A 117 -5.86 -1.38 6.89
N ARG A 118 -4.61 -1.83 6.85
CA ARG A 118 -3.73 -1.93 8.02
C ARG A 118 -2.38 -1.31 7.71
N GLU A 119 -1.61 -1.00 8.74
CA GLU A 119 -0.27 -0.42 8.57
C GLU A 119 0.61 -1.27 7.63
N ILE A 120 0.61 -2.60 7.78
CA ILE A 120 1.40 -3.49 6.92
C ILE A 120 0.97 -3.43 5.45
N HIS A 121 -0.32 -3.27 5.14
CA HIS A 121 -0.78 -3.11 3.76
C HIS A 121 -0.13 -1.88 3.12
N ARG A 122 -0.10 -0.77 3.85
CA ARG A 122 0.55 0.48 3.43
C ARG A 122 2.06 0.31 3.30
N THR A 123 2.69 -0.37 4.26
CA THR A 123 4.13 -0.65 4.23
C THR A 123 4.52 -1.41 2.96
N VAL A 124 3.82 -2.49 2.64
CA VAL A 124 4.07 -3.27 1.42
C VAL A 124 3.82 -2.42 0.17
N ALA A 125 2.73 -1.66 0.13
CA ALA A 125 2.40 -0.81 -1.01
C ALA A 125 3.51 0.21 -1.33
N GLU A 126 4.00 0.94 -0.33
CA GLU A 126 5.06 1.95 -0.54
C GLU A 126 6.39 1.33 -0.99
N LEU A 127 6.76 0.16 -0.44
CA LEU A 127 7.96 -0.54 -0.89
C LEU A 127 7.83 -1.04 -2.33
N MET A 128 6.64 -1.52 -2.72
CA MET A 128 6.37 -1.92 -4.11
C MET A 128 6.35 -0.73 -5.07
N ILE A 129 5.78 0.41 -4.66
CA ILE A 129 5.83 1.66 -5.43
C ILE A 129 7.28 2.08 -5.68
N LEU A 130 8.12 2.09 -4.63
CA LEU A 130 9.53 2.41 -4.76
C LEU A 130 10.26 1.44 -5.72
N ALA A 131 10.07 0.13 -5.53
CA ALA A 131 10.68 -0.88 -6.39
C ALA A 131 10.28 -0.70 -7.86
N ASN A 132 8.99 -0.50 -8.14
CA ASN A 132 8.48 -0.28 -9.49
C ASN A 132 9.02 1.02 -10.10
N GLY A 133 9.10 2.10 -9.32
CA GLY A 133 9.69 3.37 -9.78
C GLY A 133 11.17 3.24 -10.14
N CYS A 134 11.95 2.52 -9.32
CA CYS A 134 13.36 2.22 -9.60
C CYS A 134 13.52 1.40 -10.89
N VAL A 135 12.74 0.34 -11.07
CA VAL A 135 12.78 -0.50 -12.28
C VAL A 135 12.35 0.29 -13.51
N ALA A 136 11.25 1.05 -13.44
CA ALA A 136 10.77 1.90 -14.54
C ALA A 136 11.87 2.88 -15.01
N THR A 137 12.53 3.56 -14.07
CA THR A 137 13.64 4.48 -14.35
C THR A 137 14.80 3.74 -15.02
N ARG A 138 15.15 2.56 -14.50
CA ARG A 138 16.27 1.74 -15.02
C ARG A 138 16.04 1.22 -16.44
N ILE A 139 14.83 0.73 -16.73
CA ILE A 139 14.51 0.16 -18.05
C ILE A 139 14.32 1.26 -19.09
N HIS A 140 13.71 2.38 -18.72
CA HIS A 140 13.55 3.51 -19.64
C HIS A 140 14.90 4.14 -19.99
N GLY A 141 15.79 4.32 -19.01
CA GLY A 141 17.14 4.80 -19.27
C GLY A 141 18.00 3.86 -20.12
N ALA A 142 17.69 2.56 -20.16
CA ALA A 142 18.40 1.58 -21.00
C ALA A 142 17.78 1.41 -22.39
N PHE A 143 16.45 1.46 -22.45
CA PHE A 143 15.64 1.16 -23.62
C PHE A 143 14.53 2.22 -23.76
N PRO A 144 14.89 3.47 -24.11
CA PRO A 144 13.94 4.58 -24.11
C PRO A 144 12.74 4.32 -25.04
N ASP A 145 12.99 3.74 -26.21
CA ASP A 145 11.97 3.56 -27.25
C ASP A 145 11.10 2.30 -27.08
N VAL A 146 11.52 1.33 -26.26
CA VAL A 146 10.88 0.01 -26.16
C VAL A 146 10.65 -0.44 -24.71
N SER A 147 10.61 0.52 -23.79
CA SER A 147 10.33 0.26 -22.38
C SER A 147 8.83 0.06 -22.14
N LEU A 148 8.46 -1.06 -21.48
CA LEU A 148 7.09 -1.29 -21.05
C LEU A 148 6.84 -0.51 -19.76
N LEU A 149 6.06 0.57 -19.85
CA LEU A 149 5.74 1.46 -18.74
C LEU A 149 4.22 1.55 -18.52
N ARG A 150 3.83 1.89 -17.29
CA ARG A 150 2.44 2.23 -16.94
C ARG A 150 2.35 3.73 -16.72
N VAL A 151 1.53 4.40 -17.54
CA VAL A 151 1.32 5.85 -17.46
C VAL A 151 -0.14 6.14 -17.16
N HIS A 152 -0.37 6.99 -16.16
CA HIS A 152 -1.68 7.56 -15.88
C HIS A 152 -1.71 8.96 -16.51
N GLY A 153 -2.54 9.14 -17.55
CA GLY A 153 -2.70 10.42 -18.24
C GLY A 153 -3.38 11.47 -17.35
N ALA A 154 -3.27 12.74 -17.75
CA ALA A 154 -4.01 13.83 -17.10
C ALA A 154 -5.52 13.63 -17.29
N VAL A 155 -6.30 14.14 -16.34
CA VAL A 155 -7.76 14.17 -16.45
C VAL A 155 -8.16 15.38 -17.30
N ASP A 156 -9.02 15.19 -18.30
CA ASP A 156 -9.54 16.31 -19.10
C ASP A 156 -10.37 17.26 -18.22
N GLY A 157 -10.26 18.57 -18.45
CA GLY A 157 -10.84 19.62 -17.59
C GLY A 157 -12.35 19.50 -17.38
N ASP A 158 -13.07 19.06 -18.41
CA ASP A 158 -14.54 18.97 -18.40
C ASP A 158 -15.07 17.84 -17.48
N ARG A 159 -14.21 16.93 -16.98
CA ARG A 159 -14.65 15.77 -16.19
C ARG A 159 -14.97 16.09 -14.73
N PHE A 160 -14.59 17.27 -14.24
CA PHE A 160 -14.84 17.67 -12.86
C PHE A 160 -16.00 18.65 -12.69
N GLU A 161 -16.58 19.17 -13.77
CA GLU A 161 -17.61 20.22 -13.70
C GLU A 161 -18.84 19.80 -12.89
N ASP A 162 -19.37 18.59 -13.16
CA ASP A 162 -20.51 18.04 -12.43
C ASP A 162 -20.18 17.82 -10.94
N LEU A 163 -18.97 17.35 -10.64
CA LEU A 163 -18.51 17.14 -9.27
C LEU A 163 -18.32 18.46 -8.53
N GLU A 164 -17.73 19.46 -9.20
CA GLU A 164 -17.55 20.81 -8.67
C GLU A 164 -18.89 21.47 -8.36
N ALA A 165 -19.85 21.38 -9.28
CA ALA A 165 -21.21 21.90 -9.09
C ALA A 165 -21.90 21.22 -7.89
N ALA A 166 -21.81 19.88 -7.81
CA ALA A 166 -22.38 19.12 -6.71
C ALA A 166 -21.75 19.51 -5.36
N LEU A 167 -20.42 19.55 -5.26
CA LEU A 167 -19.71 19.90 -4.03
C LEU A 167 -19.97 21.35 -3.60
N LYS A 168 -20.03 22.28 -4.57
CA LYS A 168 -20.36 23.69 -4.32
C LYS A 168 -21.76 23.85 -3.74
N SER A 169 -22.74 23.07 -4.21
CA SER A 169 -24.09 23.08 -3.63
C SER A 169 -24.11 22.59 -2.18
N GLY A 170 -23.20 21.69 -1.82
CA GLY A 170 -22.96 21.23 -0.45
C GLY A 170 -22.04 22.14 0.38
N GLY A 171 -21.60 23.30 -0.14
CA GLY A 171 -20.69 24.22 0.56
C GLY A 171 -19.24 23.73 0.66
N LEU A 172 -18.86 22.66 -0.05
CA LEU A 172 -17.52 22.10 -0.06
C LEU A 172 -16.67 22.74 -1.16
N ARG A 173 -15.42 23.08 -0.84
CA ARG A 173 -14.45 23.59 -1.83
C ARG A 173 -13.74 22.41 -2.50
N PHE A 174 -13.67 22.44 -3.83
CA PHE A 174 -12.98 21.46 -4.66
C PHE A 174 -12.01 22.17 -5.61
N ASP A 175 -10.86 21.57 -5.87
CA ASP A 175 -9.86 22.10 -6.81
C ASP A 175 -9.20 20.95 -7.58
N GLY A 176 -9.70 20.65 -8.79
CA GLY A 176 -9.22 19.56 -9.64
C GLY A 176 -8.08 19.93 -10.60
N ARG A 177 -7.51 21.13 -10.52
CA ARG A 177 -6.57 21.66 -11.53
C ARG A 177 -5.28 20.84 -11.67
N ASP A 178 -4.82 20.28 -10.57
CA ASP A 178 -3.70 19.33 -10.55
C ASP A 178 -3.87 18.36 -9.38
N ASN A 179 -3.07 17.29 -9.38
CA ASN A 179 -3.12 16.25 -8.35
C ASN A 179 -2.86 16.80 -6.94
N ARG A 180 -1.99 17.81 -6.79
CA ARG A 180 -1.68 18.38 -5.47
C ARG A 180 -2.85 19.20 -4.94
N SER A 181 -3.45 20.04 -5.77
CA SER A 181 -4.66 20.80 -5.47
C SER A 181 -5.82 19.88 -5.13
N LEU A 182 -6.02 18.82 -5.90
CA LEU A 182 -7.05 17.82 -5.68
C LEU A 182 -6.86 17.08 -4.34
N ALA A 183 -5.64 16.61 -4.07
CA ALA A 183 -5.32 15.95 -2.80
C ALA A 183 -5.58 16.88 -1.60
N ARG A 184 -5.28 18.17 -1.74
CA ARG A 184 -5.51 19.17 -0.69
C ARG A 184 -6.99 19.44 -0.47
N SER A 185 -7.76 19.70 -1.53
CA SER A 185 -9.20 19.98 -1.39
C SER A 185 -9.97 18.79 -0.81
N LEU A 186 -9.61 17.56 -1.17
CA LEU A 186 -10.20 16.34 -0.60
C LEU A 186 -9.84 16.15 0.89
N ARG A 187 -8.63 16.56 1.30
CA ARG A 187 -8.21 16.50 2.71
C ARG A 187 -8.98 17.52 3.56
N ASP A 188 -9.12 18.75 3.05
CA ASP A 188 -9.84 19.83 3.73
C ASP A 188 -11.35 19.54 3.83
N ALA A 189 -11.92 18.82 2.86
CA ALA A 189 -13.33 18.41 2.86
C ALA A 189 -13.68 17.26 3.83
N ARG A 190 -12.68 16.60 4.44
CA ARG A 190 -12.88 15.53 5.45
C ARG A 190 -12.97 16.05 6.89
N GLY A 191 -12.99 17.38 7.07
CA GLY A 191 -13.13 18.05 8.36
C GLY A 191 -14.49 17.85 9.01
#